data_AF-A0A441XHI8-F1
#
_entry.id   AF-A0A441XHI8-F1
#
_cell.length_a   1.000
_cell.length_b   1.000
_cell.length_c   1.000
_cell.angle_alpha   90.00
_cell.angle_beta   90.00
_cell.angle_gamma   90.00
#
_symmetry.space_group_name_H-M   'P 1'
#
loop_
_entity.id
_entity.type
_entity.pdbx_description
1 polymer ?
#
loop_
_entity_poly.entity_id
_entity_poly.type
_entity_poly.pdbx_seq_one_letter_code
_entity_poly.pdbx_strand_id
1 'polypeptide(L)'
;MAEEAMDMVLDTRAKQVADKHNGIVHHGIVVIGAGFDSAFFLQQFVGRKKASVPVLEWGCHNPHDRQLERGANSNIRDDDAGRAWNYTIGLTAGPDCGSGQTPPFNTNIFGLKGPYGIGLDSPIRYGDLLLRPRRSSP
;
A
#
# COMPACT_ATOMS: atom_id res chain seq x y z
N MET A 1 -24.25 -10.13 9.66
CA MET A 1 -25.22 -9.63 8.67
C MET A 1 -24.70 -8.46 7.84
N ALA A 2 -24.03 -7.44 8.39
CA ALA A 2 -23.41 -6.36 7.60
C ALA A 2 -22.08 -6.75 6.93
N GLU A 3 -21.31 -7.62 7.57
CA GLU A 3 -19.99 -8.08 7.11
C GLU A 3 -20.08 -9.03 5.90
N GLU A 4 -21.00 -10.00 5.96
CA GLU A 4 -21.39 -10.90 4.86
C GLU A 4 -21.85 -10.13 3.62
N ALA A 5 -22.53 -8.99 3.82
CA ALA A 5 -22.99 -8.14 2.73
C ALA A 5 -21.82 -7.38 2.07
N MET A 6 -20.77 -6.99 2.81
CA MET A 6 -19.58 -6.36 2.22
C MET A 6 -18.72 -7.35 1.45
N ASP A 7 -18.53 -8.56 1.97
CA ASP A 7 -17.75 -9.61 1.32
C ASP A 7 -18.44 -10.07 0.01
N MET A 8 -19.76 -10.26 0.07
CA MET A 8 -20.57 -10.52 -1.13
C MET A 8 -20.52 -9.36 -2.13
N VAL A 9 -20.45 -8.10 -1.69
CA VAL A 9 -20.34 -6.92 -2.59
C VAL A 9 -18.97 -6.84 -3.28
N LEU A 10 -17.89 -7.27 -2.63
CA LEU A 10 -16.56 -7.37 -3.24
C LEU A 10 -16.52 -8.48 -4.30
N ASP A 11 -17.08 -9.66 -3.99
CA ASP A 11 -17.12 -10.80 -4.92
C ASP A 11 -18.07 -10.55 -6.11
N THR A 12 -19.20 -9.86 -5.87
CA THR A 12 -20.15 -9.47 -6.94
C THR A 12 -19.51 -8.47 -7.92
N ARG A 13 -18.63 -7.58 -7.43
CA ARG A 13 -17.89 -6.64 -8.30
C ARG A 13 -16.86 -7.36 -9.17
N ALA A 14 -16.20 -8.40 -8.66
CA ALA A 14 -15.27 -9.21 -9.47
C ALA A 14 -15.99 -9.88 -10.65
N LYS A 15 -17.21 -10.41 -10.43
CA LYS A 15 -18.05 -10.97 -11.51
C LYS A 15 -18.56 -9.90 -12.49
N GLN A 16 -18.99 -8.73 -12.01
CA GLN A 16 -19.47 -7.64 -12.87
C GLN A 16 -18.37 -6.97 -13.70
N VAL A 17 -17.12 -7.06 -13.25
CA VAL A 17 -15.95 -6.64 -14.04
C VAL A 17 -15.88 -7.53 -15.28
N ALA A 18 -15.85 -8.87 -15.14
CA ALA A 18 -15.68 -9.80 -16.27
C ALA A 18 -16.64 -9.64 -17.48
N ASP A 19 -17.83 -9.07 -17.31
CA ASP A 19 -18.86 -9.01 -18.36
C ASP A 19 -18.65 -7.92 -19.45
N LYS A 20 -17.61 -7.07 -19.37
CA LYS A 20 -17.36 -6.05 -20.41
C LYS A 20 -16.33 -6.51 -21.44
N HIS A 21 -16.84 -6.86 -22.63
CA HIS A 21 -16.12 -7.28 -23.85
C HIS A 21 -15.37 -8.62 -23.74
N ASN A 22 -16.01 -9.71 -24.20
CA ASN A 22 -15.41 -11.05 -24.35
C ASN A 22 -14.63 -11.57 -23.12
N GLY A 23 -15.03 -11.17 -21.90
CA GLY A 23 -14.36 -11.60 -20.66
C GLY A 23 -13.12 -10.79 -20.28
N ILE A 24 -12.71 -9.77 -21.06
CA ILE A 24 -11.46 -9.04 -20.84
C ILE A 24 -11.76 -7.59 -20.45
N VAL A 25 -11.59 -7.29 -19.16
CA VAL A 25 -11.65 -5.91 -18.69
C VAL A 25 -10.31 -5.22 -18.87
N HIS A 26 -10.33 -4.18 -19.68
CA HIS A 26 -9.21 -3.26 -19.78
C HIS A 26 -9.26 -2.25 -18.62
N HIS A 27 -8.31 -2.38 -17.71
CA HIS A 27 -8.03 -1.39 -16.68
C HIS A 27 -6.84 -0.54 -17.10
N GLY A 28 -6.99 0.79 -17.07
CA GLY A 28 -5.89 1.71 -17.38
C GLY A 28 -4.77 1.71 -16.33
N ILE A 29 -5.07 1.23 -15.12
CA ILE A 29 -4.13 1.08 -14.00
C ILE A 29 -4.52 -0.18 -13.23
N VAL A 30 -3.52 -0.94 -12.79
CA VAL A 30 -3.66 -2.04 -11.83
C VAL A 30 -2.72 -1.74 -10.66
N VAL A 31 -3.17 -1.97 -9.43
CA VAL A 31 -2.34 -1.87 -8.22
C VAL A 31 -2.00 -3.27 -7.75
N ILE A 32 -0.71 -3.54 -7.53
CA ILE A 32 -0.21 -4.81 -7.02
C ILE A 32 0.41 -4.54 -5.63
N GLY A 33 -0.10 -5.24 -4.63
CA GLY A 33 0.11 -4.94 -3.22
C GLY A 33 -0.90 -3.90 -2.71
N ALA A 34 -1.58 -4.21 -1.62
CA ALA A 34 -2.52 -3.34 -0.94
C ALA A 34 -1.97 -2.83 0.40
N GLY A 35 -0.67 -2.53 0.42
CA GLY A 35 0.00 -1.90 1.56
C GLY A 35 -0.23 -0.38 1.66
N PHE A 36 0.45 0.24 2.62
CA PHE A 36 0.36 1.69 2.88
C PHE A 36 0.61 2.56 1.64
N ASP A 37 1.75 2.37 0.97
CA ASP A 37 2.16 3.23 -0.15
C ASP A 37 1.13 3.17 -1.29
N SER A 38 0.73 1.96 -1.66
CA SER A 38 -0.32 1.70 -2.65
C SER A 38 -1.64 2.36 -2.27
N ALA A 39 -2.07 2.24 -1.01
CA ALA A 39 -3.30 2.85 -0.53
C ALA A 39 -3.23 4.39 -0.56
N PHE A 40 -2.08 4.96 -0.17
CA PHE A 40 -1.81 6.40 -0.21
C PHE A 40 -1.95 6.95 -1.64
N PHE A 41 -1.29 6.33 -2.62
CA PHE A 41 -1.41 6.76 -4.02
C PHE A 41 -2.80 6.51 -4.59
N LEU A 42 -3.41 5.35 -4.30
CA LEU A 42 -4.73 4.99 -4.79
C LEU A 42 -5.79 5.98 -4.28
N GLN A 43 -5.75 6.36 -3.00
CA GLN A 43 -6.66 7.34 -2.40
C GLN A 43 -6.61 8.69 -3.14
N GLN A 44 -5.40 9.18 -3.42
CA GLN A 44 -5.21 10.42 -4.18
C GLN A 44 -5.71 10.29 -5.63
N PHE A 45 -5.45 9.14 -6.26
CA PHE A 45 -5.84 8.90 -7.65
C PHE A 45 -7.36 8.85 -7.81
N VAL A 46 -8.05 8.03 -7.02
CA VAL A 46 -9.52 7.87 -7.11
C VAL A 46 -10.26 9.14 -6.66
N GLY A 47 -9.67 9.93 -5.77
CA GLY A 47 -10.21 11.23 -5.38
C GLY A 47 -10.18 12.27 -6.51
N ARG A 48 -9.24 12.15 -7.46
CA ARG A 48 -9.11 13.06 -8.61
C ARG A 48 -9.77 12.53 -9.88
N LYS A 49 -9.85 11.21 -10.04
CA LYS A 49 -10.42 10.56 -11.22
C LYS A 49 -11.39 9.46 -10.80
N LYS A 50 -12.62 9.51 -11.32
CA LYS A 50 -13.55 8.38 -11.23
C LYS A 50 -13.03 7.25 -12.10
N ALA A 51 -12.41 6.25 -11.49
CA ALA A 51 -11.87 5.08 -12.16
C ALA A 51 -12.16 3.82 -11.34
N SER A 52 -12.42 2.71 -12.04
CA SER A 52 -12.41 1.37 -11.43
C SER A 52 -10.99 0.82 -11.53
N VAL A 53 -10.35 0.63 -10.38
CA VAL A 53 -8.96 0.19 -10.27
C VAL A 53 -8.93 -1.14 -9.53
N PRO A 54 -8.51 -2.23 -10.18
CA PRO A 54 -8.30 -3.50 -9.52
C PRO A 54 -7.06 -3.41 -8.63
N VAL A 55 -7.18 -3.96 -7.43
CA VAL A 55 -6.12 -4.05 -6.43
C VAL A 55 -5.90 -5.53 -6.14
N LEU A 56 -4.67 -6.00 -6.33
CA LEU A 56 -4.29 -7.38 -6.07
C LEU A 56 -3.44 -7.41 -4.81
N GLU A 57 -3.89 -8.17 -3.81
CA GLU A 57 -3.17 -8.42 -2.56
C GLU A 57 -2.98 -9.93 -2.40
N TRP A 58 -1.79 -10.34 -1.95
CA TRP A 58 -1.50 -11.76 -1.78
C TRP A 58 -2.17 -12.31 -0.52
N GLY A 59 -2.23 -11.51 0.55
CA GLY A 59 -2.92 -11.91 1.78
C GLY A 59 -4.42 -11.69 1.74
N CYS A 60 -5.11 -12.18 2.77
CA CYS A 60 -6.54 -11.98 2.95
C CYS A 60 -6.85 -10.63 3.61
N HIS A 61 -8.12 -10.21 3.50
CA HIS A 61 -8.66 -9.19 4.40
C HIS A 61 -8.86 -9.82 5.78
N ASN A 62 -8.23 -9.24 6.81
CA ASN A 62 -8.39 -9.66 8.19
C ASN A 62 -9.02 -8.49 8.97
N PRO A 63 -10.30 -8.57 9.35
CA PRO A 63 -10.94 -7.49 10.10
C PRO A 63 -10.33 -7.36 11.50
N HIS A 64 -10.36 -6.15 12.04
CA HIS A 64 -9.57 -5.79 13.22
C HIS A 64 -9.95 -6.58 14.48
N ASP A 65 -11.24 -6.84 14.68
CA ASP A 65 -11.77 -7.71 15.74
C ASP A 65 -11.17 -9.11 15.69
N ARG A 66 -11.12 -9.74 14.51
CA ARG A 66 -10.47 -11.04 14.31
C ARG A 66 -8.98 -10.98 14.64
N GLN A 67 -8.30 -9.89 14.29
CA GLN A 67 -6.88 -9.73 14.61
C GLN A 67 -6.65 -9.66 16.12
N LEU A 68 -7.51 -8.94 16.86
CA LEU A 68 -7.47 -8.85 18.32
C LEU A 68 -7.77 -10.20 18.99
N GLU A 69 -8.79 -10.92 18.52
CA GLU A 69 -9.16 -12.25 19.04
C GLU A 69 -8.05 -13.28 18.86
N ARG A 70 -7.34 -13.24 17.72
CA ARG A 70 -6.28 -14.20 17.39
C ARG A 70 -4.89 -13.75 17.83
N GLY A 71 -4.73 -12.49 18.21
CA GLY A 71 -3.42 -11.88 18.44
C GLY A 71 -2.51 -11.91 17.21
N ALA A 72 -3.08 -11.84 16.00
CA ALA A 72 -2.35 -11.97 14.75
C ALA A 72 -2.99 -11.16 13.61
N ASN A 73 -2.15 -10.43 12.86
CA ASN A 73 -2.61 -9.54 11.79
C ASN A 73 -2.88 -10.27 10.46
N SER A 74 -2.33 -11.48 10.30
CA SER A 74 -2.48 -12.30 9.11
C SER A 74 -2.75 -13.76 9.46
N ASN A 75 -3.34 -14.48 8.50
CA ASN A 75 -3.47 -15.93 8.48
C ASN A 75 -2.20 -16.64 7.98
N ILE A 76 -1.27 -15.91 7.37
CA ILE A 76 0.02 -16.43 6.88
C ILE A 76 1.03 -16.28 8.01
N ARG A 77 1.69 -17.38 8.37
CA ARG A 77 2.72 -17.37 9.41
C ARG A 77 4.04 -16.86 8.83
N ASP A 78 4.86 -16.23 9.67
CA ASP A 78 6.21 -15.78 9.28
C ASP A 78 7.08 -16.95 8.78
N ASP A 79 6.92 -18.14 9.36
CA ASP A 79 7.60 -19.38 8.93
C ASP A 79 7.27 -19.77 7.49
N ASP A 80 6.03 -19.50 7.04
CA ASP A 80 5.54 -19.82 5.70
C ASP A 80 6.01 -18.77 4.66
N ALA A 81 6.47 -17.60 5.12
CA ALA A 81 6.95 -16.51 4.26
C ALA A 81 8.39 -16.72 3.76
N GLY A 82 9.08 -17.78 4.23
CA GLY A 82 10.38 -18.21 3.73
C GLY A 82 11.54 -17.22 3.98
N ARG A 83 11.33 -16.21 4.84
CA ARG A 83 12.34 -15.19 5.19
C ARG A 83 12.22 -14.86 6.68
N ALA A 84 13.35 -14.65 7.36
CA ALA A 84 13.41 -14.25 8.77
C ALA A 84 12.94 -12.80 9.05
N TRP A 85 12.33 -12.14 8.07
CA TRP A 85 11.91 -10.74 8.15
C TRP A 85 10.39 -10.75 8.27
N ASN A 86 9.87 -10.26 9.39
CA ASN A 86 8.43 -10.27 9.67
C ASN A 86 7.78 -9.13 8.88
N TYR A 87 6.95 -9.47 7.91
CA TYR A 87 6.06 -8.53 7.22
C TYR A 87 4.66 -9.12 7.18
N THR A 88 3.66 -8.32 7.57
CA THR A 88 2.26 -8.75 7.45
C THR A 88 1.90 -8.87 5.97
N ILE A 89 1.56 -10.08 5.54
CA ILE A 89 0.99 -10.34 4.22
C ILE A 89 -0.54 -10.28 4.37
N GLY A 90 -1.17 -9.25 3.82
CA GLY A 90 -2.58 -8.91 4.06
C GLY A 90 -2.88 -7.47 3.69
N LEU A 91 -4.16 -7.10 3.68
CA LEU A 91 -4.57 -5.72 3.44
C LEU A 91 -3.87 -4.77 4.43
N THR A 92 -3.36 -3.63 3.95
CA THR A 92 -2.59 -2.61 4.70
C THR A 92 -1.12 -2.99 4.98
N ALA A 93 -0.80 -4.27 5.16
CA ALA A 93 0.55 -4.84 5.25
C ALA A 93 1.47 -4.16 6.30
N GLY A 94 2.62 -3.61 5.88
CA GLY A 94 3.74 -3.18 6.73
C GLY A 94 3.46 -2.26 7.94
N PRO A 95 2.50 -1.31 7.92
CA PRO A 95 2.14 -0.52 9.10
C PRO A 95 1.49 -1.34 10.22
N ASP A 96 0.82 -2.44 9.90
CA ASP A 96 0.10 -3.25 10.90
C ASP A 96 1.08 -4.05 11.78
N CYS A 97 2.28 -4.36 11.29
CA CYS A 97 3.37 -5.00 12.05
C CYS A 97 4.48 -4.03 12.50
N GLY A 98 4.38 -2.75 12.16
CA GLY A 98 5.36 -1.73 12.58
C GLY A 98 5.11 -1.26 14.01
N SER A 99 6.16 -0.85 14.72
CA SER A 99 6.06 -0.25 16.06
C SER A 99 5.51 1.20 16.06
N GLY A 100 4.90 1.64 14.95
CA GLY A 100 4.38 3.00 14.75
C GLY A 100 5.46 4.09 14.65
N GLN A 101 6.74 3.73 14.61
CA GLN A 101 7.83 4.69 14.49
C GLN A 101 7.92 5.28 13.08
N THR A 102 7.98 6.60 13.00
CA THR A 102 8.03 7.35 11.73
C THR A 102 9.20 8.34 11.69
N PRO A 103 10.45 7.89 11.90
CA PRO A 103 11.60 8.79 11.89
C PRO A 103 11.82 9.35 10.48
N PRO A 104 12.06 10.67 10.32
CA PRO A 104 12.50 11.21 9.06
C PRO A 104 13.90 10.69 8.71
N PHE A 105 14.19 10.61 7.42
CA PHE A 105 15.54 10.27 6.95
C PHE A 105 16.56 11.35 7.34
N ASN A 106 17.80 10.93 7.57
CA ASN A 106 18.93 11.86 7.63
C ASN A 106 19.17 12.46 6.24
N THR A 107 19.45 13.77 6.15
CA THR A 107 19.68 14.48 4.88
C THR A 107 20.77 13.85 4.02
N ASN A 108 21.80 13.29 4.64
CA ASN A 108 22.97 12.74 3.96
C ASN A 108 22.68 11.42 3.25
N ILE A 109 21.59 10.72 3.59
CA ILE A 109 21.23 9.44 2.95
C ILE A 109 20.92 9.60 1.46
N PHE A 110 20.58 10.81 1.02
CA PHE A 110 20.27 11.12 -0.38
C PHE A 110 21.52 11.36 -1.23
N GLY A 111 22.70 11.49 -0.62
CA GLY A 111 23.96 11.78 -1.31
C GLY A 111 25.10 11.01 -0.68
N LEU A 112 25.13 9.69 -0.88
CA LEU A 112 26.16 8.84 -0.31
C LEU A 112 27.44 8.81 -1.16
N LYS A 113 27.31 8.82 -2.49
CA LYS A 113 28.43 8.62 -3.40
C LYS A 113 29.31 9.85 -3.50
N GLY A 114 28.73 11.04 -3.59
CA GLY A 114 29.48 12.29 -3.70
C GLY A 114 30.40 12.56 -2.50
N PRO A 115 29.84 12.80 -1.30
CA PRO A 115 30.61 13.18 -0.11
C PRO A 115 31.32 12.01 0.59
N TYR A 116 30.82 10.78 0.47
CA TYR A 116 31.36 9.63 1.20
C TYR A 116 31.98 8.55 0.30
N GLY A 117 31.89 8.67 -1.02
CA GLY A 117 32.47 7.70 -1.97
C GLY A 117 31.80 6.31 -1.95
N ILE A 118 30.70 6.13 -1.24
CA ILE A 118 30.01 4.85 -1.06
C ILE A 118 28.58 4.88 -1.64
N GLY A 119 28.07 3.73 -2.08
CA GLY A 119 26.70 3.62 -2.56
C GLY A 119 26.39 4.48 -3.80
N LEU A 120 25.14 4.93 -3.90
CA LEU A 120 24.64 5.78 -4.99
C LEU A 120 24.00 7.05 -4.44
N ASP A 121 24.11 8.12 -5.21
CA ASP A 121 23.34 9.35 -4.95
C ASP A 121 21.90 9.16 -5.44
N SER A 122 20.93 9.54 -4.61
CA SER A 122 19.53 9.59 -5.00
C SER A 122 19.30 10.72 -6.00
N PRO A 123 18.42 10.53 -7.02
CA PRO A 123 18.07 11.59 -7.96
C PRO A 123 17.25 12.73 -7.33
N ILE A 124 16.77 12.56 -6.09
CA ILE A 124 16.10 13.58 -5.30
C ILE A 124 16.91 13.89 -4.05
N ARG A 125 16.78 15.10 -3.51
CA ARG A 125 17.39 15.52 -2.25
C ARG A 125 16.35 15.59 -1.13
N TYR A 126 16.80 15.57 0.12
CA TYR A 126 15.90 15.66 1.28
C TYR A 126 14.97 16.88 1.22
N GLY A 127 15.47 18.02 0.74
CA GLY A 127 14.67 19.24 0.56
C GLY A 127 13.52 19.11 -0.45
N ASP A 128 13.55 18.13 -1.35
CA ASP A 128 12.47 17.86 -2.31
C ASP A 128 11.30 17.12 -1.67
N LEU A 129 11.51 16.46 -0.53
CA LEU A 129 10.47 15.78 0.24
C LEU A 129 9.71 16.72 1.18
N LEU A 130 10.28 17.88 1.49
CA LEU A 130 9.67 18.86 2.37
C LEU A 130 8.62 19.66 1.59
N LEU A 131 7.40 19.70 2.12
CA LEU A 131 6.37 20.61 1.63
C LEU A 131 6.89 22.05 1.75
N ARG A 132 7.10 22.71 0.62
CA ARG A 132 7.35 24.15 0.62
C ARG A 132 6.04 24.86 0.98
N PRO A 133 6.03 25.82 1.93
CA PRO A 133 4.87 26.65 2.15
C PRO A 133 4.44 27.25 0.82
N ARG A 134 3.15 27.13 0.47
CA ARG A 134 2.60 27.92 -0.64
C ARG A 134 2.87 29.38 -0.28
N ARG A 135 3.74 30.05 -1.04
CA ARG A 135 3.80 31.51 -0.99
C ARG A 135 2.39 31.99 -1.30
N SER A 136 1.73 32.60 -0.31
CA SER A 136 0.60 33.46 -0.58
C SER A 136 1.11 34.57 -1.48
N SER A 137 0.64 34.64 -2.71
CA SER A 137 0.89 35.78 -3.58
C SER A 137 0.43 37.06 -2.86
N PRO A 138 1.19 38.16 -2.97
CA PRO A 138 0.75 39.46 -2.45
C PRO A 138 -0.52 39.95 -3.17
#